data_AF-A0A0B1RZ80-F1
#
_entry.id   AF-A0A0B1RZ80-F1
#
_cell.length_a   1.000
_cell.length_b   1.000
_cell.length_c   1.000
_cell.angle_alpha   90.00
_cell.angle_beta   90.00
_cell.angle_gamma   90.00
#
_symmetry.space_group_name_H-M   'P 1'
#
loop_
_entity.id
_entity.type
_entity.pdbx_description
1 polymer ?
#
loop_
_entity_poly.entity_id
_entity_poly.type
_entity_poly.pdbx_seq_one_letter_code
_entity_poly.pdbx_strand_id
1 'polypeptide(L)' 'KDLLAANVKIFKSQGKALADFAKPTTKVIVVGNPANTNAFICAKYAAAKIPARNFSAMTRLDANRATAQVEDG' A
#
# COMPACT_ATOMS: atom_id res chain seq x y z
N LYS A 1 -4.38 -1.76 -18.06
CA LYS A 1 -5.40 -2.35 -17.15
C LYS A 1 -4.86 -3.55 -16.36
N ASP A 2 -3.86 -4.27 -16.87
CA ASP A 2 -3.31 -5.48 -16.21
C ASP A 2 -2.49 -5.25 -14.94
N LEU A 3 -1.74 -4.14 -14.88
CA LEU A 3 -0.89 -3.82 -13.72
C LEU A 3 -1.69 -3.72 -12.41
N LEU A 4 -2.89 -3.13 -12.47
CA LEU A 4 -3.74 -3.00 -11.29
C LEU A 4 -4.28 -4.37 -10.83
N ALA A 5 -4.69 -5.23 -11.77
CA ALA A 5 -5.20 -6.56 -11.47
C ALA A 5 -4.12 -7.49 -10.89
N ALA A 6 -2.90 -7.38 -11.41
CA ALA A 6 -1.74 -8.09 -10.86
C ALA A 6 -1.42 -7.62 -9.43
N ASN A 7 -1.36 -6.32 -9.21
CA ASN A 7 -1.12 -5.74 -7.89
C ASN A 7 -2.21 -6.12 -6.88
N VAL A 8 -3.48 -6.13 -7.27
CA VAL A 8 -4.58 -6.56 -6.39
C VAL A 8 -4.36 -7.99 -5.88
N LYS A 9 -3.92 -8.93 -6.73
CA LYS A 9 -3.63 -10.31 -6.31
C LYS A 9 -2.48 -10.37 -5.31
N ILE A 10 -1.43 -9.59 -5.53
CA ILE A 10 -0.24 -9.52 -4.66
C ILE A 10 -0.59 -8.93 -3.28
N PHE A 11 -1.21 -7.75 -3.25
CA PHE A 11 -1.53 -7.09 -1.97
C PHE A 11 -2.64 -7.80 -1.21
N LYS A 12 -3.49 -8.58 -1.89
CA LYS A 12 -4.44 -9.48 -1.25
C LYS A 12 -3.76 -10.63 -0.51
N SER A 13 -2.81 -11.33 -1.15
CA SER A 13 -2.10 -12.44 -0.49
C SER A 13 -1.24 -11.93 0.67
N GLN A 14 -0.56 -10.80 0.49
CA GLN A 14 0.21 -10.15 1.55
C GLN A 14 -0.67 -9.69 2.72
N GLY A 15 -1.82 -9.08 2.46
CA GLY A 15 -2.76 -8.65 3.51
C GLY A 15 -3.28 -9.83 4.34
N LYS A 16 -3.56 -10.98 3.70
CA LYS A 16 -3.94 -12.20 4.40
C LYS A 16 -2.80 -12.77 5.26
N ALA A 17 -1.59 -12.87 4.70
CA ALA A 17 -0.44 -13.36 5.45
C ALA A 17 -0.13 -12.47 6.67
N LEU A 18 -0.32 -11.15 6.55
CA LEU A 18 -0.23 -10.21 7.67
C LEU A 18 -1.30 -10.49 8.72
N ALA A 19 -2.55 -10.79 8.32
CA ALA A 19 -3.59 -11.18 9.25
C ALA A 19 -3.28 -12.50 9.96
N ASP A 20 -2.70 -13.49 9.28
CA ASP A 20 -2.44 -14.79 9.89
C ASP A 20 -1.25 -14.72 10.85
N PHE A 21 -0.14 -14.12 10.43
CA PHE A 21 1.16 -14.28 11.11
C PHE A 21 1.70 -13.03 11.82
N ALA A 22 1.28 -11.82 11.44
CA ALA A 22 1.86 -10.60 12.00
C ALA A 22 1.21 -10.19 13.34
N LYS A 23 1.86 -9.31 14.09
CA LYS A 23 1.32 -8.79 15.35
C LYS A 23 0.27 -7.70 15.06
N PRO A 24 -0.75 -7.52 15.93
CA PRO A 24 -1.72 -6.42 15.78
C PRO A 24 -1.06 -5.02 15.77
N THR A 25 0.13 -4.90 16.34
CA THR A 25 0.92 -3.65 16.41
C THR A 25 1.82 -3.42 15.19
N THR A 26 1.89 -4.36 14.24
CA THR A 26 2.72 -4.23 13.04
C THR A 26 2.35 -2.98 12.24
N LYS A 27 3.37 -2.23 11.81
CA LYS A 27 3.26 -1.06 10.93
C LYS A 27 3.69 -1.46 9.51
N VAL A 28 2.91 -1.04 8.51
CA VAL A 28 3.10 -1.43 7.11
C VAL A 28 3.25 -0.17 6.27
N ILE A 29 4.32 -0.10 5.48
CA ILE A 29 4.57 0.98 4.52
C ILE A 29 4.60 0.37 3.12
N VAL A 30 3.73 0.84 2.23
CA VAL A 30 3.70 0.40 0.82
C VAL A 30 4.45 1.39 -0.05
N VAL A 31 5.42 0.88 -0.79
CA VAL A 31 6.27 1.66 -1.74
C VAL A 31 5.96 1.36 -3.21
N GLY A 32 5.27 0.25 -3.50
CA GLY A 32 5.00 -0.18 -4.86
C GLY A 32 3.84 0.60 -5.48
N ASN A 33 4.05 1.15 -6.68
CA ASN A 33 3.03 1.96 -7.34
C ASN A 33 1.90 1.14 -7.99
N PRO A 34 0.65 1.64 -7.97
CA PRO A 34 0.18 2.86 -7.28
C PRO A 34 0.11 2.67 -5.75
N ALA A 35 0.95 3.37 -4.99
CA ALA A 35 1.21 3.07 -3.58
C ALA A 35 -0.04 3.24 -2.69
N ASN A 36 -0.83 4.28 -2.92
CA ASN A 36 -2.06 4.54 -2.15
C ASN A 36 -3.10 3.43 -2.33
N THR A 37 -3.35 3.01 -3.57
CA THR A 37 -4.31 1.93 -3.88
C THR A 37 -3.83 0.60 -3.32
N ASN A 38 -2.53 0.31 -3.44
CA ASN A 38 -1.93 -0.91 -2.93
C ASN A 38 -1.97 -0.97 -1.39
N ALA A 39 -1.68 0.14 -0.71
CA ALA A 39 -1.84 0.26 0.75
C ALA A 39 -3.28 0.01 1.19
N PHE A 40 -4.25 0.61 0.49
CA PHE A 40 -5.67 0.42 0.78
C PHE A 40 -6.11 -1.05 0.61
N ILE A 41 -5.69 -1.71 -0.47
CA ILE A 41 -5.99 -3.13 -0.71
C ILE A 41 -5.39 -3.99 0.41
N CYS A 42 -4.11 -3.77 0.74
CA CYS A 42 -3.42 -4.53 1.78
C CYS A 42 -4.11 -4.37 3.15
N ALA A 43 -4.43 -3.14 3.53
CA ALA A 43 -5.15 -2.83 4.76
C ALA A 43 -6.52 -3.52 4.82
N LYS A 44 -7.27 -3.52 3.71
CA LYS A 44 -8.59 -4.16 3.63
C LYS A 44 -8.52 -5.66 3.91
N TYR A 45 -7.49 -6.35 3.39
CA TYR A 45 -7.34 -7.79 3.60
C TYR A 45 -6.66 -8.15 4.93
N ALA A 46 -5.96 -7.22 5.57
CA ALA A 46 -5.35 -7.40 6.89
C ALA A 46 -6.23 -6.93 8.07
N ALA A 47 -7.39 -6.32 7.78
CA ALA A 47 -8.25 -5.64 8.74
C ALA A 47 -8.76 -6.51 9.91
N ALA A 48 -8.72 -7.84 9.75
CA ALA A 48 -9.10 -8.78 10.80
C ALA A 48 -8.14 -8.77 12.01
N LYS A 49 -6.90 -8.29 11.86
CA LYS A 49 -5.89 -8.30 12.93
C LYS A 49 -5.14 -6.99 13.10
N ILE A 50 -4.88 -6.28 12.00
CA ILE A 50 -4.07 -5.07 12.03
C ILE A 50 -4.99 -3.87 11.77
N PRO A 51 -5.02 -2.86 12.67
CA PRO A 51 -5.79 -1.65 12.45
C PRO A 51 -5.38 -0.92 11.17
N ALA A 52 -6.34 -0.41 10.40
CA ALA A 52 -6.07 0.31 9.14
C ALA A 52 -5.11 1.50 9.32
N ARG A 53 -5.12 2.17 10.48
CA ARG A 53 -4.18 3.27 10.82
C ARG A 53 -2.70 2.87 10.85
N ASN A 54 -2.40 1.57 10.83
CA ASN A 54 -1.02 1.06 10.79
C ASN A 54 -0.49 0.91 9.36
N PHE A 55 -1.32 1.14 8.34
CA PHE A 55 -0.93 1.10 6.94
C PHE A 55 -0.72 2.52 6.41
N SER A 56 0.43 2.76 5.80
CA SER A 56 0.73 4.00 5.09
C SER A 56 1.30 3.70 3.70
N ALA A 57 1.14 4.66 2.79
CA ALA A 57 1.76 4.64 1.48
C ALA A 57 2.92 5.64 1.47
N MET A 58 4.04 5.26 0.87
CA MET A 58 5.17 6.16 0.70
C MET A 58 4.92 7.08 -0.49
N THR A 59 4.18 8.16 -0.27
CA THR A 59 3.88 9.17 -1.29
C THR A 59 5.05 10.10 -1.59
N ARG A 60 6.18 10.01 -0.87
CA ARG A 60 7.31 10.94 -1.02
C ARG A 60 7.97 10.86 -2.41
N LEU A 61 8.02 9.67 -3.01
CA LEU A 61 8.54 9.52 -4.38
C LEU A 61 7.56 10.10 -5.42
N ASP A 62 6.26 9.88 -5.23
CA ASP A 62 5.22 10.42 -6.12
C ASP A 62 5.08 11.95 -5.96
N ALA A 63 5.23 12.48 -4.73
CA ALA A 63 5.26 13.90 -4.44
C ALA A 63 6.48 14.57 -5.08
N ASN A 64 7.69 13.98 -4.96
CA ASN A 64 8.88 14.51 -5.64
C ASN A 64 8.72 14.51 -7.16
N ARG A 65 8.07 13.48 -7.74
CA ARG A 65 7.77 13.42 -9.18
C ARG A 65 6.74 14.48 -9.60
N ALA A 66 5.72 14.72 -8.78
CA ALA A 66 4.74 15.77 -9.02
C ALA A 66 5.36 17.17 -8.93
N THR A 67 6.21 17.43 -7.92
CA THR A 67 6.92 18.71 -7.80
C THR A 67 7.85 18.95 -8.99
N ALA A 68 8.62 17.94 -9.42
CA ALA A 68 9.46 18.05 -10.61
C ALA A 68 8.65 18.31 -11.90
N GLN A 69 7.42 17.78 -12.00
CA GLN A 69 6.53 18.07 -13.14
C GLN A 69 5.91 19.48 -13.11
N VAL A 70 5.80 20.10 -11.93
CA VAL A 70 5.27 21.47 -11.79
C VAL A 70 6.37 22.52 -11.99
N GLU A 71 7.64 22.19 -11.69
CA GLU A 71 8.78 23.08 -11.95
C GLU A 71 9.20 23.14 -13.42
N ASP A 72 8.85 22.13 -14.24
CA ASP A 72 9.19 22.04 -15.66
C ASP A 72 8.09 22.61 -16.59
N GLY A 73 7.23 23.50 -16.05
CA GLY A 73 6.06 24.09 -16.72
C GLY A 73 6.10 25.61 -16.86
#